data_AF-A0A812SN32-F1
#
_entry.id   AF-A0A812SN32-F1
#
_cell.length_a   1.000
_cell.length_b   1.000
_cell.length_c   1.000
_cell.angle_alpha   90.00
_cell.angle_beta   90.00
_cell.angle_gamma   90.00
#
_symmetry.space_group_name_H-M   'P 1'
#
loop_
_entity.id
_entity.type
_entity.pdbx_description
1 polymer ?
#
loop_
_entity_poly.entity_id
_entity_poly.type
_entity_poly.pdbx_seq_one_letter_code
_entity_poly.pdbx_strand_id
1 'polypeptide(L)'
;MEEVSFWGLEPADELANDPCHDAENFACKILKVRESPNRGDIRALFNMLPHETPPRGDGAGATFSCGMYAQGSLRGLRVGSRKFPHSCQVLTAMVRKCAPSHSFTSLNLFFNVKTALHIDVNNEQLPNIIIGISDFRGGQVLGENPRGSHVISTASGDARADLLEVAGTYAVFDAYRLRHETVDWIGD
;
A
#
# COMPACT_ATOMS: atom_id res chain seq x y z
N MET A 1 -8.78 -32.96 -7.19
CA MET A 1 -8.78 -32.27 -5.89
C MET A 1 -7.39 -31.70 -5.73
N GLU A 2 -7.18 -30.48 -6.20
CA GLU A 2 -5.94 -29.74 -6.00
C GLU A 2 -6.12 -28.87 -4.75
N GLU A 3 -5.12 -28.89 -3.88
CA GLU A 3 -5.06 -28.05 -2.69
C GLU A 3 -5.06 -26.58 -3.10
N VAL A 4 -6.14 -25.88 -2.77
CA VAL A 4 -6.18 -24.42 -2.81
C VAL A 4 -5.40 -23.94 -1.60
N SER A 5 -4.18 -23.45 -1.81
CA SER A 5 -3.40 -22.77 -0.78
C SER A 5 -4.22 -21.58 -0.26
N PHE A 6 -4.68 -21.70 0.98
CA PHE A 6 -5.48 -20.69 1.67
C PHE A 6 -4.64 -19.45 1.93
N TRP A 7 -4.87 -18.39 1.15
CA TRP A 7 -4.38 -17.06 1.47
C TRP A 7 -4.89 -16.63 2.87
N GLY A 8 -3.98 -16.55 3.84
CA GLY A 8 -4.21 -15.82 5.09
C GLY A 8 -4.94 -16.55 6.22
N LEU A 9 -5.06 -17.88 6.17
CA LEU A 9 -5.38 -18.71 7.34
C LEU A 9 -4.21 -19.66 7.69
N GLU A 10 -2.99 -19.13 7.65
CA GLU A 10 -1.90 -19.72 8.46
C GLU A 10 -2.22 -19.43 9.94
N PRO A 11 -1.94 -20.35 10.88
CA PRO A 11 -2.22 -20.10 12.29
C PRO A 11 -1.45 -18.85 12.71
N ALA A 12 -2.16 -17.82 13.15
CA ALA A 12 -1.58 -16.57 13.66
C ALA A 12 -0.82 -16.74 15.00
N ASP A 13 -0.40 -17.97 15.31
CA ASP A 13 0.03 -18.43 16.63
C ASP A 13 1.57 -18.58 16.78
N GLU A 14 2.38 -18.26 15.76
CA GLU A 14 3.85 -18.16 15.93
C GLU A 14 4.46 -16.76 15.71
N LEU A 15 3.63 -15.73 15.53
CA LEU A 15 4.06 -14.34 15.72
C LEU A 15 3.34 -13.81 16.95
N ALA A 16 3.75 -14.25 18.14
CA ALA A 16 3.15 -13.81 19.40
C ALA A 16 2.96 -12.27 19.41
N ASN A 17 1.83 -11.81 19.97
CA ASN A 17 1.66 -10.42 20.39
C ASN A 17 2.84 -10.05 21.29
N ASP A 18 3.88 -9.45 20.73
CA ASP A 18 4.97 -8.87 21.50
C ASP A 18 4.77 -7.35 21.57
N PRO A 19 4.13 -6.83 22.65
CA PRO A 19 4.08 -5.39 22.89
C PRO A 19 5.47 -4.73 23.02
N CYS A 20 6.56 -5.52 23.03
CA CYS A 20 7.95 -5.08 22.99
C CYS A 20 8.56 -5.05 21.58
N HIS A 21 7.79 -5.29 20.52
CA HIS A 21 8.35 -5.30 19.16
C HIS A 21 9.04 -3.96 18.83
N ASP A 22 10.26 -4.02 18.29
CA ASP A 22 11.09 -2.84 18.01
C ASP A 22 10.38 -1.79 17.14
N ALA A 23 9.65 -2.22 16.11
CA ALA A 23 8.80 -1.37 15.29
C ALA A 23 7.78 -0.55 16.10
N GLU A 24 7.07 -1.15 17.05
CA GLU A 24 6.08 -0.43 17.87
C GLU A 24 6.75 0.54 18.84
N ASN A 25 7.89 0.15 19.42
CA ASN A 25 8.69 1.04 20.26
C ASN A 25 9.23 2.23 19.47
N PHE A 26 9.68 2.01 18.24
CA PHE A 26 10.15 3.06 17.33
C PHE A 26 9.00 3.98 16.91
N ALA A 27 7.84 3.43 16.52
CA ALA A 27 6.64 4.18 16.17
C ALA A 27 6.16 5.05 17.34
N CYS A 28 6.13 4.50 18.56
CA CYS A 28 5.74 5.25 19.76
C CYS A 28 6.66 6.46 20.01
N LYS A 29 7.98 6.32 19.78
CA LYS A 29 8.94 7.44 19.87
C LYS A 29 8.67 8.51 18.83
N ILE A 30 8.38 8.13 17.58
CA ILE A 30 8.02 9.08 16.51
C ILE A 30 6.80 9.91 16.93
N LEU A 31 5.74 9.24 17.38
CA LEU A 31 4.47 9.89 17.76
C LEU A 31 4.60 10.85 18.96
N LYS A 32 5.57 10.61 19.86
CA LYS A 32 5.82 11.46 21.04
C LYS A 32 6.69 12.67 20.74
N VAL A 33 7.65 12.51 19.83
CA VAL A 33 8.73 13.50 19.63
C VAL A 33 8.46 14.39 18.42
N ARG A 34 7.67 13.93 17.44
CA ARG A 34 7.45 14.66 16.19
C ARG A 34 6.01 15.12 16.07
N GLU A 35 5.82 16.29 15.49
CA GLU A 35 4.50 16.76 15.06
C GLU A 35 3.94 15.90 13.91
N SER A 36 4.81 15.47 12.99
CA SER A 36 4.45 14.54 11.91
C SER A 36 5.64 13.69 11.46
N PRO A 37 5.43 12.44 11.02
CA PRO A 37 6.49 11.61 10.46
C PRO A 37 7.00 12.18 9.13
N ASN A 38 8.24 11.84 8.80
CA ASN A 38 8.83 12.06 7.48
C ASN A 38 9.04 10.72 6.75
N ARG A 39 9.40 10.79 5.48
CA ARG A 39 9.64 9.61 4.62
C ARG A 39 10.70 8.65 5.17
N GLY A 40 11.78 9.19 5.74
CA GLY A 40 12.82 8.40 6.40
C GLY A 40 12.33 7.66 7.64
N ASP A 41 11.44 8.28 8.43
CA ASP A 41 10.78 7.61 9.56
C ASP A 41 9.95 6.40 9.06
N ILE A 42 9.21 6.56 7.96
CA ILE A 42 8.41 5.47 7.37
C ILE A 42 9.29 4.34 6.85
N ARG A 43 10.39 4.67 6.15
CA ARG A 43 11.35 3.69 5.64
C ARG A 43 11.99 2.90 6.79
N ALA A 44 12.45 3.58 7.84
CA ALA A 44 13.03 2.94 9.01
C ALA A 44 12.01 2.04 9.72
N LEU A 45 10.76 2.49 9.86
CA LEU A 45 9.69 1.70 10.45
C LEU A 45 9.39 0.44 9.61
N PHE A 46 9.32 0.55 8.29
CA PHE A 46 9.07 -0.59 7.40
C PHE A 46 10.14 -1.69 7.55
N ASN A 47 11.41 -1.32 7.69
CA ASN A 47 12.49 -2.28 7.89
C ASN A 47 12.39 -3.06 9.21
N MET A 48 11.64 -2.54 10.20
CA MET A 48 11.41 -3.21 11.48
C MET A 48 10.11 -3.99 11.50
N LEU A 49 9.17 -3.73 10.59
CA LEU A 49 7.88 -4.41 10.56
C LEU A 49 8.01 -5.83 9.98
N PRO A 50 7.12 -6.77 10.35
CA PRO A 50 7.07 -8.06 9.69
C PRO A 50 6.69 -7.86 8.22
N HIS A 51 7.39 -8.56 7.33
CA HIS A 51 7.13 -8.53 5.90
C HIS A 51 6.23 -9.69 5.51
N GLU A 52 5.16 -9.36 4.79
CA GLU A 52 4.30 -10.32 4.12
C GLU A 52 4.72 -10.43 2.64
N THR A 53 4.42 -11.56 2.02
CA THR A 53 4.48 -11.69 0.56
C THR A 53 3.42 -10.78 -0.06
N PRO A 54 3.76 -9.96 -1.07
CA PRO A 54 2.80 -9.08 -1.72
C PRO A 54 1.60 -9.85 -2.30
N PRO A 55 0.35 -9.39 -2.07
CA PRO A 55 -0.86 -10.04 -2.58
C PRO A 55 -1.05 -9.85 -4.09
N ARG A 56 -0.25 -8.96 -4.70
CA ARG A 56 -0.28 -8.62 -6.13
C ARG A 56 1.14 -8.51 -6.65
N GLY A 57 1.28 -8.70 -7.96
CA GLY A 57 2.56 -8.67 -8.66
C GLY A 57 3.08 -10.07 -8.95
N ASP A 58 4.37 -10.18 -9.23
CA ASP A 58 5.10 -11.42 -9.48
C ASP A 58 5.50 -12.16 -8.20
N GLY A 59 5.05 -11.67 -7.03
CA GLY A 59 5.43 -12.19 -5.72
C GLY A 59 6.80 -11.71 -5.23
N ALA A 60 7.51 -10.88 -6.00
CA ALA A 60 8.72 -10.23 -5.55
C ALA A 60 8.43 -9.03 -4.63
N GLY A 61 9.41 -8.69 -3.80
CA GLY A 61 9.32 -7.57 -2.87
C GLY A 61 8.72 -7.94 -1.52
N ALA A 62 8.31 -6.92 -0.77
CA ALA A 62 7.79 -7.07 0.58
C ALA A 62 6.61 -6.12 0.81
N THR A 63 5.67 -6.52 1.67
CA THR A 63 4.57 -5.66 2.08
C THR A 63 4.30 -5.71 3.57
N PHE A 64 3.68 -4.64 4.07
CA PHE A 64 3.02 -4.61 5.37
C PHE A 64 1.66 -3.96 5.20
N SER A 65 0.63 -4.54 5.81
CA SER A 65 -0.75 -4.04 5.68
C SER A 65 -1.43 -3.83 7.02
N CYS A 66 -2.24 -2.77 7.09
CA CYS A 66 -3.16 -2.55 8.20
C CYS A 66 -4.49 -1.95 7.73
N GLY A 67 -5.48 -1.98 8.62
CA GLY A 67 -6.87 -1.60 8.35
C GLY A 67 -7.72 -2.76 7.82
N MET A 68 -8.80 -2.40 7.12
CA MET A 68 -9.80 -3.36 6.66
C MET A 68 -9.32 -4.20 5.48
N TYR A 69 -9.87 -5.40 5.33
CA TYR A 69 -9.73 -6.20 4.11
C TYR A 69 -11.07 -6.75 3.64
N ALA A 70 -11.14 -7.03 2.34
CA ALA A 70 -12.29 -7.60 1.66
C ALA A 70 -11.85 -8.69 0.68
N GLN A 71 -12.36 -9.91 0.84
CA GLN A 71 -12.10 -11.02 -0.07
C GLN A 71 -13.38 -11.85 -0.25
N GLY A 72 -13.99 -11.76 -1.44
CA GLY A 72 -15.30 -12.35 -1.67
C GLY A 72 -16.34 -11.80 -0.70
N SER A 73 -16.98 -12.66 0.08
CA SER A 73 -17.92 -12.28 1.16
C SER A 73 -17.23 -11.96 2.49
N LEU A 74 -15.94 -12.26 2.64
CA LEU A 74 -15.21 -12.03 3.89
C LEU A 74 -14.84 -10.56 4.04
N ARG A 75 -15.09 -10.03 5.23
CA ARG A 75 -14.69 -8.68 5.65
C ARG A 75 -14.05 -8.80 7.03
N GLY A 76 -12.95 -8.10 7.24
CA GLY A 76 -12.27 -8.15 8.53
C GLY A 76 -11.16 -7.11 8.66
N LEU A 77 -10.38 -7.27 9.72
CA LEU A 77 -9.25 -6.38 10.04
C LEU A 77 -7.95 -7.15 9.85
N ARG A 78 -6.97 -6.53 9.17
CA ARG A 78 -5.63 -7.10 8.98
C ARG A 78 -4.93 -7.23 10.33
N VAL A 79 -4.12 -8.29 10.50
CA VAL A 79 -3.40 -8.59 11.74
C VAL A 79 -2.49 -7.43 12.15
N GLY A 80 -1.85 -6.76 11.19
CA GLY A 80 -1.03 -5.56 11.42
C GLY A 80 -1.75 -4.47 12.22
N SER A 81 -3.06 -4.31 12.02
CA SER A 81 -3.87 -3.33 12.75
C SER A 81 -3.99 -3.62 14.26
N ARG A 82 -3.97 -4.91 14.63
CA ARG A 82 -4.07 -5.33 16.04
C ARG A 82 -2.71 -5.41 16.71
N LYS A 83 -1.72 -5.95 15.99
CA LYS A 83 -0.37 -6.20 16.53
C LYS A 83 0.53 -4.95 16.51
N PHE A 84 0.29 -4.01 15.58
CA PHE A 84 1.14 -2.83 15.38
C PHE A 84 0.35 -1.51 15.39
N PRO A 85 -0.43 -1.21 16.45
CA PRO A 85 -1.29 -0.03 16.49
C PRO A 85 -0.54 1.31 16.38
N HIS A 86 0.63 1.48 17.01
CA HIS A 86 1.40 2.73 16.90
C HIS A 86 1.97 2.89 15.50
N SER A 87 2.44 1.81 14.89
CA SER A 87 2.91 1.81 13.50
C SER A 87 1.78 2.26 12.58
N CYS A 88 0.58 1.71 12.75
CA CYS A 88 -0.62 2.14 12.00
C CYS A 88 -0.92 3.63 12.18
N GLN A 89 -0.76 4.16 13.39
CA GLN A 89 -0.93 5.59 13.67
C GLN A 89 0.14 6.44 12.97
N VAL A 90 1.40 6.01 12.93
CA VAL A 90 2.47 6.68 12.19
C VAL A 90 2.16 6.71 10.68
N LEU A 91 1.74 5.59 10.09
CA LEU A 91 1.37 5.53 8.68
C LEU A 91 0.16 6.43 8.38
N THR A 92 -0.83 6.43 9.27
CA THR A 92 -1.99 7.33 9.19
C THR A 92 -1.57 8.80 9.24
N ALA A 93 -0.66 9.17 10.15
CA ALA A 93 -0.16 10.53 10.27
C ALA A 93 0.60 10.97 9.01
N MET A 94 1.32 10.07 8.33
CA MET A 94 1.95 10.35 7.04
C MET A 94 0.90 10.65 5.95
N VAL A 95 -0.16 9.85 5.85
CA VAL A 95 -1.25 10.13 4.91
C VAL A 95 -1.92 11.47 5.22
N ARG A 96 -2.20 11.75 6.50
CA ARG A 96 -2.82 13.02 6.92
C ARG A 96 -1.94 14.23 6.65
N LYS A 97 -0.62 14.08 6.70
CA LYS A 97 0.33 15.13 6.31
C LYS A 97 0.26 15.42 4.81
N CYS A 98 0.17 14.39 3.98
CA CYS A 98 0.10 14.53 2.52
C CYS A 98 -1.28 15.02 2.04
N ALA A 99 -2.35 14.42 2.56
CA ALA A 99 -3.73 14.67 2.15
C ALA A 99 -4.66 14.67 3.39
N PRO A 100 -4.77 15.81 4.10
CA PRO A 100 -5.50 15.90 5.38
C PRO A 100 -6.95 15.41 5.32
N SER A 101 -7.65 15.69 4.22
CA SER A 101 -9.07 15.37 4.02
C SER A 101 -9.33 13.99 3.38
N HIS A 102 -8.29 13.22 3.08
CA HIS A 102 -8.45 11.96 2.35
C HIS A 102 -9.07 10.86 3.23
N SER A 103 -10.17 10.24 2.78
CA SER A 103 -10.79 9.14 3.52
C SER A 103 -10.23 7.80 3.02
N PHE A 104 -9.83 6.93 3.93
CA PHE A 104 -9.28 5.61 3.61
C PHE A 104 -9.64 4.61 4.72
N THR A 105 -9.69 3.33 4.38
CA THR A 105 -10.07 2.23 5.30
C THR A 105 -8.91 1.29 5.60
N SER A 106 -7.85 1.33 4.79
CA SER A 106 -6.67 0.47 4.88
C SER A 106 -5.42 1.18 4.38
N LEU A 107 -4.25 0.71 4.82
CA LEU A 107 -2.94 1.15 4.38
C LEU A 107 -2.10 -0.07 4.01
N ASN A 108 -1.35 0.04 2.92
CA ASN A 108 -0.38 -0.94 2.50
C ASN A 108 0.95 -0.23 2.23
N LEU A 109 2.02 -0.73 2.83
CA LEU A 109 3.38 -0.39 2.46
C LEU A 109 3.87 -1.43 1.47
N PHE A 110 4.46 -0.97 0.37
CA PHE A 110 5.03 -1.83 -0.65
C PHE A 110 6.49 -1.47 -0.84
N PHE A 111 7.34 -2.50 -0.91
CA PHE A 111 8.74 -2.37 -1.24
C PHE A 111 9.07 -3.27 -2.42
N ASN A 112 9.50 -2.66 -3.53
CA ASN A 112 9.82 -3.33 -4.79
C ASN A 112 8.70 -4.25 -5.31
N VAL A 113 7.45 -3.75 -5.30
CA VAL A 113 6.28 -4.46 -5.80
C VAL A 113 5.81 -3.81 -7.09
N LYS A 114 5.83 -4.57 -8.20
CA LYS A 114 5.23 -4.14 -9.47
C LYS A 114 3.83 -4.72 -9.60
N THR A 115 2.83 -3.87 -9.84
CA THR A 115 1.46 -4.34 -10.10
C THR A 115 1.12 -4.26 -11.58
N ALA A 116 0.63 -5.38 -12.13
CA ALA A 116 0.11 -5.43 -13.49
C ALA A 116 -1.27 -4.76 -13.58
N LEU A 117 -1.77 -4.52 -14.80
CA LEU A 117 -3.07 -3.91 -15.07
C LEU A 117 -4.21 -4.54 -14.25
N HIS A 118 -4.88 -3.72 -13.43
CA HIS A 118 -6.02 -4.15 -12.62
C HIS A 118 -6.94 -2.98 -12.23
N ILE A 119 -8.05 -3.33 -11.56
CA ILE A 119 -8.89 -2.42 -10.78
C ILE A 119 -9.00 -2.93 -9.35
N ASP A 120 -9.18 -2.01 -8.41
CA ASP A 120 -9.37 -2.31 -6.99
C ASP A 120 -10.85 -2.39 -6.63
N VAL A 121 -11.59 -3.24 -7.36
CA VAL A 121 -13.06 -3.41 -7.21
C VAL A 121 -13.50 -3.88 -5.83
N ASN A 122 -12.58 -4.44 -5.04
CA ASN A 122 -12.85 -4.90 -3.67
C ASN A 122 -12.67 -3.81 -2.61
N ASN A 123 -12.09 -2.66 -2.98
CA ASN A 123 -11.99 -1.51 -2.09
C ASN A 123 -13.36 -0.82 -1.95
N GLU A 124 -13.47 0.06 -0.95
CA GLU A 124 -14.59 1.00 -0.89
C GLU A 124 -14.57 1.92 -2.12
N GLN A 125 -15.72 2.48 -2.51
CA GLN A 125 -15.84 3.44 -3.62
C GLN A 125 -15.26 4.82 -3.26
N LEU A 126 -14.01 4.84 -2.82
CA LEU A 126 -13.21 6.01 -2.50
C LEU A 126 -11.95 6.00 -3.38
N PRO A 127 -11.41 7.18 -3.75
CA PRO A 127 -10.13 7.24 -4.43
C PRO A 127 -9.02 6.60 -3.58
N ASN A 128 -8.06 5.95 -4.22
CA ASN A 128 -6.82 5.54 -3.56
C ASN A 128 -5.84 6.72 -3.52
N ILE A 129 -4.96 6.74 -2.52
CA ILE A 129 -3.77 7.59 -2.47
C ILE A 129 -2.51 6.72 -2.51
N ILE A 130 -1.53 7.11 -3.32
CA ILE A 130 -0.20 6.50 -3.37
C ILE A 130 0.83 7.56 -3.02
N ILE A 131 1.75 7.22 -2.14
CA ILE A 131 2.75 8.14 -1.60
C ILE A 131 4.14 7.51 -1.82
N GLY A 132 5.02 8.14 -2.61
CA GLY A 132 6.37 7.63 -2.83
C GLY A 132 7.26 7.87 -1.62
N ILE A 133 7.65 6.81 -0.90
CA ILE A 133 8.37 6.93 0.38
C ILE A 133 9.88 7.05 0.19
N SER A 134 10.47 6.17 -0.60
CA SER A 134 11.91 6.07 -0.82
C SER A 134 12.37 6.89 -2.03
N ASP A 135 13.68 6.86 -2.30
CA ASP A 135 14.31 7.61 -3.38
C ASP A 135 14.43 6.73 -4.63
N PHE A 136 13.43 6.82 -5.49
CA PHE A 136 13.40 6.12 -6.78
C PHE A 136 13.10 7.08 -7.94
N ARG A 137 13.32 6.62 -9.16
CA ARG A 137 12.91 7.29 -10.40
C ARG A 137 12.08 6.34 -11.24
N GLY A 138 11.09 6.86 -11.95
CA GLY A 138 10.08 6.03 -12.59
C GLY A 138 9.04 5.59 -11.58
N GLY A 139 8.48 4.39 -11.74
CA GLY A 139 7.52 3.83 -10.79
C GLY A 139 6.18 4.57 -10.72
N GLN A 140 5.92 5.45 -11.71
CA GLN A 140 4.62 6.09 -11.86
C GLN A 140 3.50 5.08 -11.99
N VAL A 141 2.29 5.53 -11.67
CA VAL A 141 1.09 4.75 -11.92
C VAL A 141 0.48 5.22 -13.23
N LEU A 142 0.40 4.31 -14.20
CA LEU A 142 -0.32 4.54 -15.44
C LEU A 142 -1.78 4.20 -15.18
N GLY A 143 -2.67 5.20 -15.24
CA GLY A 143 -4.08 5.05 -14.91
C GLY A 143 -4.99 5.54 -16.02
N GLU A 144 -6.07 4.81 -16.33
CA GLU A 144 -7.03 5.18 -17.36
C GLU A 144 -7.59 6.59 -17.15
N ASN A 145 -7.50 7.43 -18.18
CA ASN A 145 -8.15 8.73 -18.25
C ASN A 145 -8.42 9.05 -19.73
N PRO A 146 -9.69 9.23 -20.15
CA PRO A 146 -10.03 9.57 -21.53
C PRO A 146 -9.32 10.81 -22.10
N ARG A 147 -8.88 11.73 -21.22
CA ARG A 147 -8.18 12.96 -21.60
C ARG A 147 -6.66 12.88 -21.44
N GLY A 148 -6.14 11.77 -20.91
CA GLY A 148 -4.72 11.61 -20.65
C GLY A 148 -3.91 11.52 -21.94
N SER A 149 -2.61 11.81 -21.87
CA SER A 149 -1.71 11.82 -23.03
C SER A 149 -1.04 10.48 -23.33
N HIS A 150 -1.04 9.57 -22.36
CA HIS A 150 -0.42 8.26 -22.45
C HIS A 150 -1.41 7.20 -22.93
N VAL A 151 -0.91 5.99 -23.15
CA VAL A 151 -1.70 4.84 -23.58
C VAL A 151 -1.44 3.69 -22.62
N ILE A 152 -2.52 3.02 -22.21
CA ILE A 152 -2.49 1.79 -21.43
C ILE A 152 -3.11 0.68 -22.27
N SER A 153 -2.40 -0.44 -22.42
CA SER A 153 -2.86 -1.55 -23.24
C SER A 153 -3.75 -2.47 -22.41
N THR A 154 -4.99 -2.66 -22.85
CA THR A 154 -5.98 -3.50 -22.16
C THR A 154 -6.38 -4.68 -23.03
N ALA A 155 -7.02 -5.69 -22.44
CA ALA A 155 -7.57 -6.81 -23.21
C ALA A 155 -8.62 -6.38 -24.26
N SER A 156 -9.28 -5.24 -24.06
CA SER A 156 -10.24 -4.63 -24.99
C SER A 156 -9.62 -3.69 -26.03
N GLY A 157 -8.29 -3.55 -26.05
CA GLY A 157 -7.56 -2.58 -26.86
C GLY A 157 -6.96 -1.45 -26.04
N ASP A 158 -6.27 -0.54 -26.72
CA ASP A 158 -5.58 0.58 -26.08
C ASP A 158 -6.57 1.64 -25.56
N ALA A 159 -6.31 2.14 -24.36
CA ALA A 159 -7.05 3.22 -23.74
C ALA A 159 -6.14 4.42 -23.42
N ARG A 160 -6.72 5.62 -23.36
CA ARG A 160 -5.99 6.83 -22.94
C ARG A 160 -5.74 6.80 -21.44
N ALA A 161 -4.59 7.29 -21.02
CA ALA A 161 -4.13 7.23 -19.63
C ALA A 161 -3.35 8.48 -19.21
N ASP A 162 -3.37 8.76 -17.90
CA ASP A 162 -2.43 9.66 -17.24
C ASP A 162 -1.27 8.87 -16.68
N LEU A 163 -0.09 9.50 -16.65
CA LEU A 163 1.07 8.99 -15.94
C LEU A 163 1.20 9.76 -14.62
N LEU A 164 0.81 9.11 -13.52
CA LEU A 164 0.74 9.72 -12.20
C LEU A 164 2.11 9.67 -11.53
N GLU A 165 2.72 10.85 -11.35
CA GLU A 165 3.99 10.98 -10.63
C GLU A 165 3.80 10.71 -9.13
N VAL A 166 4.68 9.88 -8.57
CA VAL A 166 4.63 9.45 -7.17
C VAL A 166 5.98 9.60 -6.47
N ALA A 167 7.10 9.61 -7.20
CA ALA A 167 8.43 9.73 -6.63
C ALA A 167 8.58 11.08 -5.90
N GLY A 168 8.95 11.03 -4.61
CA GLY A 168 9.05 12.22 -3.76
C GLY A 168 7.73 12.94 -3.47
N THR A 169 6.60 12.52 -4.06
CA THR A 169 5.29 13.18 -3.95
C THR A 169 4.19 12.18 -3.55
N TYR A 170 2.94 12.47 -3.87
CA TYR A 170 1.80 11.57 -3.80
C TYR A 170 0.86 11.81 -4.98
N ALA A 171 0.07 10.80 -5.32
CA ALA A 171 -1.00 10.87 -6.31
C ALA A 171 -2.30 10.32 -5.74
N VAL A 172 -3.43 10.84 -6.23
CA VAL A 172 -4.78 10.39 -5.87
C VAL A 172 -5.52 10.06 -7.16
N PHE A 173 -6.19 8.91 -7.20
CA PHE A 173 -6.91 8.46 -8.39
C PHE A 173 -8.03 7.46 -8.04
N ASP A 174 -9.00 7.31 -8.93
CA ASP A 174 -10.14 6.41 -8.75
C ASP A 174 -9.76 4.97 -9.15
N ALA A 175 -9.04 4.28 -8.27
CA ALA A 175 -8.60 2.90 -8.46
C ALA A 175 -9.77 1.88 -8.49
N TYR A 176 -10.94 2.27 -7.97
CA TYR A 176 -12.14 1.43 -7.96
C TYR A 176 -12.72 1.28 -9.37
N ARG A 177 -12.69 2.35 -10.16
CA ARG A 177 -13.28 2.38 -11.51
C ARG A 177 -12.26 2.32 -12.64
N LEU A 178 -11.06 2.84 -12.43
CA LEU A 178 -10.08 3.06 -13.48
C LEU A 178 -9.01 1.98 -13.45
N ARG A 179 -8.74 1.37 -14.60
CA ARG A 179 -7.64 0.41 -14.71
C ARG A 179 -6.31 1.14 -14.53
N HIS A 180 -5.39 0.48 -13.85
CA HIS A 180 -4.08 1.03 -13.58
C HIS A 180 -3.01 -0.05 -13.43
N GLU A 181 -1.76 0.34 -13.67
CA GLU A 181 -0.57 -0.49 -13.46
C GLU A 181 0.63 0.35 -13.03
N THR A 182 1.63 -0.31 -12.46
CA THR A 182 2.91 0.31 -12.09
C THR A 182 3.89 0.21 -13.25
N VAL A 183 4.44 1.34 -13.69
CA VAL A 183 5.52 1.34 -14.69
C VAL A 183 6.86 0.99 -14.05
N ASP A 184 7.87 0.68 -14.87
CA ASP A 184 9.21 0.35 -14.37
C ASP A 184 9.86 1.50 -13.58
N TRP A 185 10.70 1.13 -12.62
CA TRP A 185 11.47 2.07 -11.81
C TRP A 185 12.93 1.66 -11.70
N ILE A 186 13.74 2.61 -11.23
CA ILE A 186 15.12 2.40 -10.81
C ILE A 186 15.26 2.98 -9.41
N GLY A 187 15.95 2.26 -8.53
CA GLY A 187 16.09 2.59 -7.12
C GLY A 187 15.25 1.68 -6.24
N ASP A 188 15.04 2.11 -5.02
CA ASP A 188 14.32 1.38 -3.98
C ASP A 188 13.29 2.27 -3.29
#